data_AF-A0A929CPU1-F1
#
_entry.id   AF-A0A929CPU1-F1
#
_cell.length_a   1.000
_cell.length_b   1.000
_cell.length_c   1.000
_cell.angle_alpha   90.00
_cell.angle_beta   90.00
_cell.angle_gamma   90.00
#
_symmetry.space_group_name_H-M   'P 1'
#
loop_
_entity.id
_entity.type
_entity.pdbx_description
1 polymer ?
#
loop_
_entity_poly.entity_id
_entity_poly.type
_entity_poly.pdbx_seq_one_letter_code
_entity_poly.pdbx_strand_id
1 'polypeptide(L)'
;GVGYSVQFHHIEQLPEIQKPLRSSKYLIGDSIEGWADAVKALMKSYFGKNKIKPRFDYSDIREKGERLITAGGKAPGPAPLKLCLTKIETILNEKENGDKLTPFEVHRINCVIADAVLAGGIRRAAMISLFSMGDTVMATSKHGAWWESYPELGRANNSVVILRNRIKKDEFNSIWDMTVDSNSGEPGIYFTNDTEYGTNPCCEIALRPYSFCNLTEVNAGIIESQEHFNKLSKVASFFGTLQAGYTDFHYLRSIWQTNTEKDSLIGVGITGIANGNVLKYDLKEAAAITIEENKRVAEIIGIRKAARVTTIKPSGTTSCVVGTSSGIHAWHSKYYIRNIQCKVGDDLYNFFKEKHPKLITIMEYSPDSAVIGIPQEAPEHAILREDETALDLLQRVKNFNLNWVKKGHIRGPNSNNVSATISCKPHEWYEVGEWMWDNKNNFNGLSVMPYDGGSYKNEPFQVCSKETHDELMKYIGENQFKLTEIIEEIDNTDVASELACGPQGCEIL
;
A
#
# COMPACT_ATOMS: atom_id res chain seq x y z
N GLY A 1 -2.68 -0.41 -6.52
CA GLY A 1 -3.35 0.21 -5.37
C GLY A 1 -3.86 1.58 -5.73
N VAL A 2 -4.90 2.08 -5.06
CA VAL A 2 -5.54 3.37 -5.38
C VAL A 2 -5.92 4.11 -4.10
N GLY A 3 -5.58 5.40 -4.01
CA GLY A 3 -6.16 6.30 -3.02
C GLY A 3 -7.30 7.10 -3.62
N TYR A 4 -8.40 7.24 -2.88
CA TYR A 4 -9.57 8.01 -3.31
C TYR A 4 -10.16 8.79 -2.13
N SER A 5 -10.95 9.81 -2.43
CA SER A 5 -11.60 10.63 -1.41
C SER A 5 -13.12 10.49 -1.45
N VAL A 6 -13.69 10.35 -0.27
CA VAL A 6 -15.13 10.41 0.01
C VAL A 6 -15.47 11.60 0.92
N GLN A 7 -14.65 12.65 0.92
CA GLN A 7 -14.94 13.90 1.62
C GLN A 7 -16.27 14.51 1.13
N PHE A 8 -16.99 15.22 2.00
CA PHE A 8 -18.36 15.68 1.73
C PHE A 8 -18.46 16.52 0.45
N HIS A 9 -17.54 17.48 0.26
CA HIS A 9 -17.51 18.34 -0.93
C HIS A 9 -17.19 17.57 -2.23
N HIS A 10 -16.54 16.40 -2.17
CA HIS A 10 -16.37 15.52 -3.33
C HIS A 10 -17.65 14.72 -3.62
N ILE A 11 -18.30 14.21 -2.57
CA ILE A 11 -19.55 13.44 -2.69
C ILE A 11 -20.71 14.33 -3.17
N GLU A 12 -20.79 15.57 -2.72
CA GLU A 12 -21.83 16.53 -3.13
C GLU A 12 -21.87 16.78 -4.65
N GLN A 13 -20.73 16.62 -5.33
CA GLN A 13 -20.60 16.77 -6.79
C GLN A 13 -21.21 15.59 -7.56
N LEU A 14 -21.52 14.47 -6.90
CA LEU A 14 -22.15 13.33 -7.55
C LEU A 14 -23.61 13.68 -7.92
N PRO A 15 -24.09 13.18 -9.08
CA PRO A 15 -25.49 13.32 -9.45
C PRO A 15 -26.40 12.59 -8.46
N GLU A 16 -27.63 13.06 -8.35
CA GLU A 16 -28.70 12.30 -7.72
C GLU A 16 -28.98 11.00 -8.48
N ILE A 17 -29.51 10.02 -7.77
CA ILE A 17 -29.95 8.75 -8.31
C ILE A 17 -31.23 8.97 -9.14
N GLN A 18 -31.22 8.41 -10.35
CA GLN A 18 -32.34 8.30 -11.26
C GLN A 18 -32.39 6.87 -11.80
N LYS A 19 -33.29 6.06 -11.24
CA LYS A 19 -33.48 4.66 -11.60
C LYS A 19 -33.82 4.52 -13.09
N PRO A 20 -33.17 3.61 -13.82
CA PRO A 20 -33.42 3.39 -15.24
C PRO A 20 -34.82 2.78 -15.48
N LEU A 21 -35.48 3.19 -16.56
CA LEU A 21 -36.85 2.76 -16.91
C LEU A 21 -36.90 1.57 -17.87
N ARG A 22 -35.79 1.32 -18.58
CA ARG A 22 -35.68 0.27 -19.61
C ARG A 22 -34.45 -0.57 -19.36
N SER A 23 -34.39 -1.76 -19.96
CA SER A 23 -33.19 -2.58 -19.96
C SER A 23 -32.86 -3.08 -21.37
N SER A 24 -31.57 -3.26 -21.67
CA SER A 24 -31.08 -3.85 -22.91
C SER A 24 -29.89 -4.76 -22.66
N LYS A 25 -29.66 -5.72 -23.56
CA LYS A 25 -28.47 -6.57 -23.53
C LYS A 25 -27.19 -5.70 -23.63
N TYR A 26 -26.16 -6.03 -22.86
CA TYR A 26 -24.83 -5.39 -22.90
C TYR A 26 -23.77 -6.48 -22.86
N LEU A 27 -23.07 -6.71 -23.97
CA LEU A 27 -21.94 -7.65 -24.02
C LEU A 27 -20.72 -7.01 -23.39
N ILE A 28 -20.14 -7.68 -22.39
CA ILE A 28 -18.91 -7.22 -21.73
C ILE A 28 -17.72 -7.79 -22.49
N GLY A 29 -16.85 -6.93 -23.01
CA GLY A 29 -15.64 -7.38 -23.71
C GLY A 29 -14.63 -8.03 -22.75
N ASP A 30 -13.89 -9.02 -23.24
CA ASP A 30 -12.87 -9.77 -22.51
C ASP A 30 -11.55 -8.99 -22.28
N SER A 31 -11.64 -7.90 -21.52
CA SER A 31 -10.52 -7.03 -21.17
C SER A 31 -10.76 -6.31 -19.85
N ILE A 32 -9.69 -5.77 -19.25
CA ILE A 32 -9.78 -4.94 -18.03
C ILE A 32 -10.64 -3.70 -18.32
N GLU A 33 -10.50 -3.13 -19.51
CA GLU A 33 -11.29 -2.01 -20.02
C GLU A 33 -12.76 -2.37 -20.16
N GLY A 34 -13.07 -3.57 -20.66
CA GLY A 34 -14.45 -4.09 -20.75
C GLY A 34 -15.10 -4.24 -19.38
N TRP A 35 -14.38 -4.76 -18.38
CA TRP A 35 -14.85 -4.84 -16.99
C TRP A 35 -15.11 -3.44 -16.41
N ALA A 36 -14.20 -2.50 -16.62
CA ALA A 36 -14.35 -1.12 -16.16
C ALA A 36 -15.52 -0.39 -16.87
N ASP A 37 -15.72 -0.61 -18.17
CA ASP A 37 -16.84 -0.05 -18.92
C ASP A 37 -18.19 -0.66 -18.49
N ALA A 38 -18.23 -1.91 -18.05
CA ALA A 38 -19.44 -2.52 -17.48
C ALA A 38 -19.87 -1.80 -16.18
N VAL A 39 -18.93 -1.55 -15.25
CA VAL A 39 -19.20 -0.77 -14.03
C VAL A 39 -19.67 0.64 -14.39
N LYS A 40 -18.99 1.31 -15.32
CA LYS A 40 -19.35 2.64 -15.80
C LYS A 40 -20.74 2.68 -16.46
N ALA A 41 -21.11 1.65 -17.22
CA ALA A 41 -22.43 1.54 -17.83
C ALA A 41 -23.53 1.40 -16.77
N LEU A 42 -23.31 0.58 -15.74
CA LEU A 42 -24.22 0.44 -14.61
C LEU A 42 -24.39 1.78 -13.88
N MET A 43 -23.30 2.42 -13.44
CA MET A 43 -23.35 3.69 -12.71
C MET A 43 -24.03 4.80 -13.53
N LYS A 44 -23.70 4.93 -14.83
CA LYS A 44 -24.36 5.90 -15.72
C LYS A 44 -25.86 5.67 -15.85
N SER A 45 -26.32 4.42 -15.76
CA SER A 45 -27.74 4.11 -15.86
C SER A 45 -28.55 4.57 -14.65
N TYR A 46 -27.92 4.60 -13.47
CA TYR A 46 -28.53 5.09 -12.23
C TYR A 46 -28.26 6.58 -11.96
N PHE A 47 -27.39 7.24 -12.72
CA PHE A 47 -27.17 8.70 -12.65
C PHE A 47 -27.93 9.48 -13.74
N GLY A 48 -28.92 8.86 -14.40
CA GLY A 48 -29.72 9.50 -15.45
C GLY A 48 -28.95 9.87 -16.72
N LYS A 49 -27.67 9.46 -16.85
CA LYS A 49 -26.84 9.72 -18.04
C LYS A 49 -27.19 8.75 -19.17
N ASN A 50 -27.70 7.58 -18.84
CA ASN A 50 -28.30 6.62 -19.77
C ASN A 50 -29.61 6.12 -19.15
N LYS A 51 -30.73 6.14 -19.89
CA LYS A 51 -32.03 5.66 -19.36
C LYS A 51 -32.19 4.14 -19.43
N ILE A 52 -31.20 3.43 -19.97
CA ILE A 52 -31.22 2.00 -20.21
C ILE A 52 -30.27 1.31 -19.22
N LYS A 53 -30.82 0.42 -18.40
CA LYS A 53 -30.07 -0.48 -17.54
C LYS A 53 -29.41 -1.58 -18.36
N PRO A 54 -28.10 -1.83 -18.19
CA PRO A 54 -27.44 -2.95 -18.87
C PRO A 54 -27.89 -4.29 -18.27
N ARG A 55 -28.38 -5.18 -19.13
CA ARG A 55 -28.50 -6.61 -18.87
C ARG A 55 -27.24 -7.28 -19.38
N PHE A 56 -26.28 -7.45 -18.47
CA PHE A 56 -24.95 -7.91 -18.77
C PHE A 56 -24.92 -9.33 -19.35
N ASP A 57 -24.22 -9.48 -20.46
CA ASP A 57 -23.84 -10.74 -21.09
C ASP A 57 -22.33 -10.93 -20.90
N TYR A 58 -21.97 -12.03 -20.23
CA TYR A 58 -20.61 -12.39 -19.84
C TYR A 58 -19.98 -13.41 -20.80
N SER A 59 -20.67 -13.78 -21.88
CA SER A 59 -20.24 -14.87 -22.78
C SER A 59 -18.93 -14.64 -23.51
N ASP A 60 -18.48 -13.39 -23.63
CA ASP A 60 -17.17 -13.06 -24.21
C ASP A 60 -16.03 -13.21 -23.20
N ILE A 61 -16.30 -13.12 -21.89
CA ILE A 61 -15.26 -13.18 -20.85
C ILE A 61 -14.71 -14.60 -20.74
N ARG A 62 -13.39 -14.72 -20.82
CA ARG A 62 -12.65 -15.98 -20.73
C ARG A 62 -12.92 -16.75 -19.44
N GLU A 63 -12.78 -18.07 -19.50
CA GLU A 63 -13.08 -18.95 -18.37
C GLU A 63 -12.05 -18.85 -17.24
N LYS A 64 -12.45 -19.30 -16.04
CA LYS A 64 -11.54 -19.38 -14.89
C LYS A 64 -10.40 -20.35 -15.20
N GLY A 65 -9.16 -19.92 -14.95
CA GLY A 65 -7.97 -20.74 -15.18
C GLY A 65 -7.27 -20.47 -16.51
N GLU A 66 -7.89 -19.73 -17.43
CA GLU A 66 -7.24 -19.33 -18.69
C GLU A 66 -6.06 -18.39 -18.44
N ARG A 67 -5.01 -18.50 -19.26
CA ARG A 67 -3.79 -17.72 -19.05
C ARG A 67 -3.99 -16.24 -19.41
N LEU A 68 -3.53 -15.35 -18.53
CA LEU A 68 -3.48 -13.91 -18.82
C LEU A 68 -2.16 -13.56 -19.52
N ILE A 69 -2.22 -13.35 -20.83
CA ILE A 69 -1.01 -13.13 -21.68
C ILE A 69 -0.22 -11.89 -21.27
N THR A 70 -0.91 -10.79 -20.92
CA THR A 70 -0.28 -9.49 -20.67
C THR A 70 0.23 -9.32 -19.25
N ALA A 71 -0.45 -9.89 -18.26
CA ALA A 71 -0.18 -9.63 -16.84
C ALA A 71 0.46 -10.81 -16.10
N GLY A 72 0.54 -11.99 -16.72
CA GLY A 72 0.86 -13.23 -16.02
C GLY A 72 -0.32 -13.76 -15.21
N GLY A 73 -0.20 -14.99 -14.69
CA GLY A 73 -1.24 -15.65 -13.88
C GLY A 73 -2.45 -16.17 -14.67
N LYS A 74 -3.51 -16.48 -13.92
CA LYS A 74 -4.74 -17.12 -14.43
C LYS A 74 -5.95 -16.20 -14.30
N ALA A 75 -6.83 -16.27 -15.28
CA ALA A 75 -8.07 -15.53 -15.30
C ALA A 75 -9.00 -16.03 -14.18
N PRO A 76 -9.70 -15.12 -13.49
CA PRO A 76 -10.62 -15.52 -12.42
C PRO A 76 -11.99 -15.95 -12.94
N GLY A 77 -12.21 -15.87 -14.26
CA GLY A 77 -13.51 -16.05 -14.89
C GLY A 77 -14.46 -14.87 -14.64
N PRO A 78 -15.71 -14.95 -15.13
CA PRO A 78 -16.68 -13.85 -15.03
C PRO A 78 -17.32 -13.68 -13.64
N ALA A 79 -17.19 -14.67 -12.74
CA ALA A 79 -17.92 -14.70 -11.48
C ALA A 79 -17.62 -13.50 -10.55
N PRO A 80 -16.37 -13.04 -10.36
CA PRO A 80 -16.09 -11.87 -9.52
C PRO A 80 -16.73 -10.59 -10.07
N LEU A 81 -16.66 -10.36 -11.39
CA LEU A 81 -17.31 -9.19 -12.01
C LEU A 81 -18.83 -9.25 -11.82
N LYS A 82 -19.44 -10.42 -12.00
CA LYS A 82 -20.87 -10.61 -11.80
C LYS A 82 -21.28 -10.24 -10.37
N LEU A 83 -20.54 -10.73 -9.37
CA LEU A 83 -20.79 -10.40 -7.96
C LEU A 83 -20.63 -8.89 -7.69
N CYS A 84 -19.58 -8.27 -8.26
CA CYS A 84 -19.35 -6.83 -8.15
C CYS A 84 -20.53 -6.02 -8.69
N LEU A 85 -20.94 -6.29 -9.93
CA LEU A 85 -22.05 -5.58 -10.58
C LEU A 85 -23.36 -5.78 -9.80
N THR A 86 -23.64 -7.00 -9.31
CA THR A 86 -24.82 -7.26 -8.48
C THR A 86 -24.79 -6.49 -7.16
N LYS A 87 -23.66 -6.50 -6.43
CA LYS A 87 -23.53 -5.76 -5.16
C LYS A 87 -23.70 -4.24 -5.35
N ILE A 88 -23.07 -3.68 -6.39
CA ILE A 88 -23.23 -2.25 -6.73
C ILE A 88 -24.70 -1.95 -7.05
N GLU A 89 -25.34 -2.80 -7.87
CA GLU A 89 -26.73 -2.62 -8.23
C GLU A 89 -27.67 -2.68 -7.01
N THR A 90 -27.41 -3.56 -6.04
CA THR A 90 -28.16 -3.62 -4.77
C THR A 90 -28.09 -2.29 -4.04
N ILE A 91 -26.89 -1.74 -3.84
CA ILE A 91 -26.70 -0.43 -3.19
C ILE A 91 -27.47 0.68 -3.93
N LEU A 92 -27.44 0.67 -5.27
CA LEU A 92 -28.15 1.65 -6.08
C LEU A 92 -29.67 1.47 -6.06
N ASN A 93 -30.17 0.24 -5.91
CA ASN A 93 -31.60 -0.05 -5.86
C ASN A 93 -32.25 0.33 -4.53
N GLU A 94 -31.47 0.34 -3.43
CA GLU A 94 -31.91 0.77 -2.09
C GLU A 94 -32.22 2.28 -2.01
N LYS A 95 -31.74 3.07 -2.99
CA LYS A 95 -32.00 4.50 -3.11
C LYS A 95 -33.32 4.79 -3.81
N GLU A 96 -33.96 5.91 -3.52
CA GLU A 96 -35.06 6.44 -4.30
C GLU A 96 -34.61 7.48 -5.33
N ASN A 97 -35.48 7.78 -6.30
CA ASN A 97 -35.19 8.83 -7.28
C ASN A 97 -35.05 10.19 -6.58
N GLY A 98 -33.94 10.89 -6.83
CA GLY A 98 -33.59 12.15 -6.18
C GLY A 98 -32.64 11.99 -4.99
N ASP A 99 -32.44 10.78 -4.48
CA ASP A 99 -31.46 10.55 -3.40
C ASP A 99 -30.03 10.76 -3.90
N LYS A 100 -29.11 11.10 -2.99
CA LYS A 100 -27.67 11.06 -3.22
C LYS A 100 -27.03 9.87 -2.54
N LEU A 101 -25.93 9.40 -3.11
CA LEU A 101 -25.04 8.46 -2.44
C LEU A 101 -24.32 9.17 -1.29
N THR A 102 -24.20 8.47 -0.17
CA THR A 102 -23.44 8.90 1.00
C THR A 102 -21.94 8.59 0.85
N PRO A 103 -21.06 9.22 1.64
CA PRO A 103 -19.64 8.85 1.69
C PRO A 103 -19.39 7.35 1.91
N PHE A 104 -20.14 6.74 2.83
CA PHE A 104 -20.04 5.31 3.13
C PHE A 104 -20.43 4.42 1.94
N GLU A 105 -21.50 4.75 1.23
CA GLU A 105 -21.93 3.96 0.07
C GLU A 105 -20.94 4.07 -1.09
N VAL A 106 -20.37 5.25 -1.32
CA VAL A 106 -19.32 5.43 -2.33
C VAL A 106 -18.04 4.70 -1.94
N HIS A 107 -17.65 4.75 -0.67
CA HIS A 107 -16.55 3.96 -0.13
C HIS A 107 -16.79 2.45 -0.35
N ARG A 108 -17.97 1.95 0.01
CA ARG A 108 -18.37 0.55 -0.18
C ARG A 108 -18.36 0.14 -1.64
N ILE A 109 -18.89 0.96 -2.56
CA ILE A 109 -18.84 0.69 -4.01
C ILE A 109 -17.39 0.55 -4.49
N ASN A 110 -16.48 1.44 -4.08
CA ASN A 110 -15.06 1.32 -4.44
C ASN A 110 -14.44 0.03 -3.88
N CYS A 111 -14.76 -0.34 -2.64
CA CYS A 111 -14.32 -1.60 -2.02
C CYS A 111 -14.87 -2.84 -2.74
N VAL A 112 -16.13 -2.82 -3.18
CA VAL A 112 -16.74 -3.88 -4.01
C VAL A 112 -16.05 -4.00 -5.37
N ILE A 113 -15.69 -2.89 -6.00
CA ILE A 113 -14.92 -2.89 -7.25
C ILE A 113 -13.54 -3.53 -7.02
N ALA A 114 -12.84 -3.10 -5.96
CA ALA A 114 -11.53 -3.61 -5.61
C ALA A 114 -11.54 -5.12 -5.29
N ASP A 115 -12.61 -5.61 -4.68
CA ASP A 115 -12.77 -7.03 -4.36
C ASP A 115 -12.90 -7.93 -5.60
N ALA A 116 -13.43 -7.39 -6.70
CA ALA A 116 -13.45 -8.10 -7.98
C ALA A 116 -12.16 -8.00 -8.79
N VAL A 117 -11.23 -7.12 -8.40
CA VAL A 117 -9.95 -6.94 -9.09
C VAL A 117 -8.88 -7.87 -8.50
N LEU A 118 -8.37 -8.75 -9.35
CA LEU A 118 -7.12 -9.49 -9.14
C LEU A 118 -6.06 -8.93 -10.09
N ALA A 119 -5.13 -8.15 -9.55
CA ALA A 119 -3.97 -7.66 -10.29
C ALA A 119 -3.15 -8.87 -10.79
N GLY A 120 -3.07 -9.03 -12.11
CA GLY A 120 -2.37 -10.14 -12.76
C GLY A 120 -2.90 -11.52 -12.41
N GLY A 121 -4.17 -11.65 -11.98
CA GLY A 121 -4.74 -12.93 -11.54
C GLY A 121 -4.16 -13.45 -10.22
N ILE A 122 -3.28 -12.69 -9.56
CA ILE A 122 -2.45 -13.17 -8.45
C ILE A 122 -2.63 -12.32 -7.19
N ARG A 123 -2.84 -11.00 -7.30
CA ARG A 123 -2.82 -10.08 -6.15
C ARG A 123 -4.08 -9.25 -6.00
N ARG A 124 -4.63 -9.13 -4.78
CA ARG A 124 -5.79 -8.26 -4.50
C ARG A 124 -5.43 -6.78 -4.48
N ALA A 125 -6.40 -5.91 -4.76
CA ALA A 125 -6.21 -4.47 -4.70
C ALA A 125 -6.04 -3.97 -3.25
N ALA A 126 -5.15 -2.99 -3.07
CA ALA A 126 -4.95 -2.25 -1.82
C ALA A 126 -5.37 -0.78 -2.01
N MET A 127 -6.16 -0.24 -1.09
CA MET A 127 -6.70 1.12 -1.19
C MET A 127 -6.57 1.94 0.10
N ILE A 128 -6.67 3.26 -0.05
CA ILE A 128 -6.90 4.20 1.06
C ILE A 128 -8.11 5.07 0.76
N SER A 129 -9.02 5.19 1.73
CA SER A 129 -10.20 6.03 1.66
C SER A 129 -10.02 7.27 2.52
N LEU A 130 -10.02 8.44 1.89
CA LEU A 130 -9.82 9.74 2.53
C LEU A 130 -11.16 10.43 2.79
N PHE A 131 -11.56 10.54 4.06
CA PHE A 131 -12.87 11.05 4.47
C PHE A 131 -12.79 12.35 5.28
N SER A 132 -13.92 13.06 5.41
CA SER A 132 -13.97 14.37 6.10
C SER A 132 -13.84 14.22 7.62
N MET A 133 -13.20 15.18 8.28
CA MET A 133 -13.07 15.20 9.75
C MET A 133 -14.38 15.02 10.54
N GLY A 134 -15.49 15.57 10.04
CA GLY A 134 -16.79 15.46 10.70
C GLY A 134 -17.61 14.22 10.33
N ASP A 135 -17.08 13.29 9.54
CA ASP A 135 -17.82 12.11 9.07
C ASP A 135 -17.66 10.94 10.06
N THR A 136 -18.53 10.91 11.07
CA THR A 136 -18.52 9.86 12.10
C THR A 136 -18.89 8.49 11.52
N VAL A 137 -19.73 8.43 10.48
CA VAL A 137 -20.12 7.17 9.83
C VAL A 137 -18.89 6.54 9.18
N MET A 138 -18.08 7.31 8.45
CA MET A 138 -16.83 6.81 7.89
C MET A 138 -15.82 6.44 8.97
N ALA A 139 -15.67 7.28 10.00
CA ALA A 139 -14.74 7.04 11.10
C ALA A 139 -15.02 5.70 11.80
N THR A 140 -16.29 5.34 12.01
CA THR A 140 -16.69 4.11 12.72
C THR A 140 -17.11 2.97 11.79
N SER A 141 -16.96 3.11 10.47
CA SER A 141 -17.45 2.14 9.47
C SER A 141 -16.84 0.74 9.58
N LYS A 142 -15.67 0.65 10.25
CA LYS A 142 -14.94 -0.59 10.52
C LYS A 142 -14.82 -0.90 12.03
N HIS A 143 -15.78 -0.44 12.82
CA HIS A 143 -15.91 -0.84 14.23
C HIS A 143 -16.79 -2.09 14.38
N GLY A 144 -16.54 -2.88 15.43
CA GLY A 144 -17.28 -4.11 15.71
C GLY A 144 -17.08 -5.18 14.62
N ALA A 145 -18.06 -6.07 14.44
CA ALA A 145 -18.01 -7.20 13.50
C ALA A 145 -18.32 -6.80 12.04
N TRP A 146 -17.74 -5.71 11.56
CA TRP A 146 -17.99 -5.18 10.21
C TRP A 146 -17.63 -6.19 9.11
N TRP A 147 -16.66 -7.09 9.35
CA TRP A 147 -16.24 -8.13 8.39
C TRP A 147 -17.34 -9.15 8.07
N GLU A 148 -18.34 -9.30 8.95
CA GLU A 148 -19.48 -10.19 8.70
C GLU A 148 -20.50 -9.54 7.77
N SER A 149 -20.73 -8.23 7.94
CA SER A 149 -21.74 -7.48 7.19
C SER A 149 -21.20 -6.90 5.88
N TYR A 150 -19.97 -6.40 5.91
CA TYR A 150 -19.30 -5.68 4.83
C TYR A 150 -17.84 -6.14 4.68
N PRO A 151 -17.58 -7.44 4.38
CA PRO A 151 -16.21 -7.96 4.25
C PRO A 151 -15.38 -7.21 3.19
N GLU A 152 -16.02 -6.64 2.16
CA GLU A 152 -15.35 -5.82 1.16
C GLU A 152 -14.59 -4.61 1.74
N LEU A 153 -14.98 -4.07 2.91
CA LEU A 153 -14.32 -2.90 3.49
C LEU A 153 -12.86 -3.18 3.88
N GLY A 154 -12.47 -4.46 4.00
CA GLY A 154 -11.08 -4.87 4.22
C GLY A 154 -10.12 -4.59 3.05
N ARG A 155 -10.62 -4.06 1.93
CA ARG A 155 -9.80 -3.64 0.78
C ARG A 155 -9.20 -2.23 0.93
N ALA A 156 -9.68 -1.46 1.91
CA ALA A 156 -9.24 -0.10 2.13
C ALA A 156 -8.90 0.16 3.60
N ASN A 157 -7.84 0.95 3.80
CA ASN A 157 -7.64 1.62 5.08
C ASN A 157 -8.33 2.99 5.06
N ASN A 158 -9.00 3.35 6.15
CA ASN A 158 -9.76 4.58 6.23
C ASN A 158 -8.95 5.65 6.96
N SER A 159 -8.83 6.84 6.38
CA SER A 159 -8.07 7.94 6.99
C SER A 159 -8.81 9.27 6.93
N VAL A 160 -8.81 9.96 8.05
CA VAL A 160 -9.40 11.29 8.19
C VAL A 160 -8.48 12.34 7.57
N VAL A 161 -9.05 13.20 6.74
CA VAL A 161 -8.35 14.35 6.14
C VAL A 161 -8.46 15.56 7.05
N ILE A 162 -7.31 16.09 7.47
CA ILE A 162 -7.22 17.21 8.41
C ILE A 162 -6.42 18.37 7.79
N LEU A 163 -7.02 19.55 7.71
CA LEU A 163 -6.30 20.77 7.35
C LEU A 163 -5.41 21.22 8.51
N ARG A 164 -4.10 21.19 8.30
CA ARG A 164 -3.07 21.45 9.33
C ARG A 164 -3.26 22.76 10.09
N ASN A 165 -3.67 23.80 9.38
CA ASN A 165 -3.81 25.16 9.90
C ASN A 165 -5.20 25.45 10.50
N ARG A 166 -6.14 24.51 10.44
CA ARG A 166 -7.51 24.68 10.95
C ARG A 166 -7.84 23.81 12.15
N ILE A 167 -7.14 22.68 12.32
CA ILE A 167 -7.37 21.75 13.42
C ILE A 167 -7.03 22.36 14.78
N LYS A 168 -7.92 22.19 15.76
CA LYS A 168 -7.68 22.50 17.17
C LYS A 168 -7.23 21.26 17.95
N LYS A 169 -6.57 21.46 19.08
CA LYS A 169 -6.06 20.34 19.91
C LYS A 169 -7.18 19.41 20.37
N ASP A 170 -8.31 19.96 20.84
CA ASP A 170 -9.43 19.14 21.32
C ASP A 170 -10.08 18.30 20.22
N GLU A 171 -10.17 18.85 18.99
CA GLU A 171 -10.64 18.12 17.81
C GLU A 171 -9.67 16.99 17.43
N PHE A 172 -8.36 17.26 17.48
CA PHE A 172 -7.34 16.23 17.26
C PHE A 172 -7.41 15.13 18.33
N ASN A 173 -7.52 15.50 19.60
CA ASN A 173 -7.61 14.55 20.70
C ASN A 173 -8.83 13.64 20.53
N SER A 174 -9.98 14.19 20.11
CA SER A 174 -11.18 13.39 19.87
C SER A 174 -10.98 12.33 18.77
N ILE A 175 -10.26 12.68 17.69
CA ILE A 175 -9.91 11.74 16.61
C ILE A 175 -8.89 10.71 17.08
N TRP A 176 -7.93 11.15 17.89
CA TRP A 176 -6.90 10.29 18.47
C TRP A 176 -7.53 9.23 19.38
N ASP A 177 -8.45 9.64 20.26
CA ASP A 177 -9.19 8.75 21.14
C ASP A 177 -9.96 7.69 20.34
N MET A 178 -10.63 8.07 19.25
CA MET A 178 -11.28 7.10 18.34
C MET A 178 -10.29 6.08 17.76
N THR A 179 -9.08 6.54 17.40
CA THR A 179 -8.04 5.68 16.83
C THR A 179 -7.56 4.66 17.88
N VAL A 180 -7.34 5.11 19.11
CA VAL A 180 -6.95 4.28 20.26
C VAL A 180 -8.05 3.26 20.57
N ASP A 181 -9.30 3.71 20.70
CA ASP A 181 -10.46 2.89 21.06
C ASP A 181 -10.79 1.84 20.00
N SER A 182 -10.46 2.09 18.73
CA SER A 182 -10.67 1.11 17.65
C SER A 182 -9.87 -0.18 17.83
N ASN A 183 -8.74 -0.11 18.54
CA ASN A 183 -7.74 -1.17 18.66
C ASN A 183 -7.30 -1.78 17.30
N SER A 184 -7.45 -1.02 16.22
CA SER A 184 -7.17 -1.46 14.84
C SER A 184 -6.25 -0.52 14.07
N GLY A 185 -5.95 0.63 14.67
CA GLY A 185 -5.19 1.71 14.03
C GLY A 185 -5.97 2.52 13.00
N GLU A 186 -7.30 2.46 13.07
CA GLU A 186 -8.22 3.27 12.27
C GLU A 186 -9.10 4.17 13.16
N PRO A 187 -9.47 5.38 12.71
CA PRO A 187 -9.08 5.97 11.44
C PRO A 187 -7.61 6.43 11.43
N GLY A 188 -6.92 6.18 10.32
CA GLY A 188 -5.60 6.78 10.10
C GLY A 188 -5.69 8.30 10.02
N ILE A 189 -4.62 9.02 10.35
CA ILE A 189 -4.61 10.49 10.33
C ILE A 189 -3.82 10.98 9.11
N TYR A 190 -4.44 11.80 8.27
CA TYR A 190 -3.79 12.44 7.12
C TYR A 190 -3.93 13.97 7.18
N PHE A 191 -2.82 14.62 7.54
CA PHE A 191 -2.69 16.06 7.51
C PHE A 191 -2.35 16.58 6.11
N THR A 192 -3.06 17.61 5.66
CA THR A 192 -2.86 18.26 4.36
C THR A 192 -2.92 19.79 4.47
N ASN A 193 -2.32 20.48 3.50
CA ASN A 193 -2.50 21.91 3.26
C ASN A 193 -3.57 22.20 2.18
N ASP A 194 -4.08 21.16 1.51
CA ASP A 194 -5.05 21.25 0.43
C ASP A 194 -5.95 20.00 0.44
N THR A 195 -7.25 20.17 0.67
CA THR A 195 -8.22 19.06 0.77
C THR A 195 -8.45 18.35 -0.55
N GLU A 196 -8.08 18.96 -1.67
CA GLU A 196 -8.15 18.32 -2.99
C GLU A 196 -7.01 17.32 -3.20
N TYR A 197 -5.90 17.44 -2.45
CA TYR A 197 -4.79 16.50 -2.55
C TYR A 197 -5.03 15.27 -1.70
N GLY A 198 -4.82 14.11 -2.32
CA GLY A 198 -4.83 12.82 -1.66
C GLY A 198 -3.44 12.26 -1.48
N THR A 199 -3.40 10.96 -1.25
CA THR A 199 -2.18 10.18 -1.14
C THR A 199 -2.40 8.78 -1.71
N ASN A 200 -1.32 8.09 -2.08
CA ASN A 200 -1.39 6.68 -2.42
C ASN A 200 -1.64 5.81 -1.15
N PRO A 201 -2.00 4.51 -1.29
CA PRO A 201 -2.37 3.66 -0.15
C PRO A 201 -1.34 3.55 0.97
N CYS A 202 -0.05 3.60 0.65
CA CYS A 202 1.01 3.52 1.64
C CYS A 202 1.32 4.88 2.29
N CYS A 203 0.66 5.97 1.88
CA CYS A 203 0.82 7.30 2.47
C CYS A 203 2.22 7.96 2.31
N GLU A 204 3.09 7.50 1.41
CA GLU A 204 4.41 8.09 1.17
C GLU A 204 4.40 9.21 0.12
N ILE A 205 3.47 9.20 -0.83
CA ILE A 205 3.40 10.20 -1.90
C ILE A 205 2.14 11.05 -1.77
N ALA A 206 2.33 12.36 -1.64
CA ALA A 206 1.24 13.32 -1.77
C ALA A 206 0.86 13.51 -3.24
N LEU A 207 -0.38 13.18 -3.58
CA LEU A 207 -0.86 13.12 -4.95
C LEU A 207 -1.90 14.20 -5.23
N ARG A 208 -1.74 14.84 -6.38
CA ARG A 208 -2.84 15.56 -7.04
C ARG A 208 -3.89 14.52 -7.47
N PRO A 209 -5.19 14.86 -7.53
CA PRO A 209 -6.19 14.00 -8.16
C PRO A 209 -5.75 13.55 -9.56
N TYR A 210 -5.99 12.29 -9.90
CA TYR A 210 -5.64 11.73 -11.21
C TYR A 210 -4.14 11.80 -11.52
N SER A 211 -3.28 11.35 -10.59
CA SER A 211 -1.83 11.26 -10.79
C SER A 211 -1.26 9.98 -10.20
N PHE A 212 0.02 9.70 -10.48
CA PHE A 212 0.70 8.47 -10.11
C PHE A 212 1.85 8.68 -9.14
N CYS A 213 2.13 7.63 -8.38
CA CYS A 213 3.39 7.45 -7.66
C CYS A 213 4.45 6.90 -8.64
N ASN A 214 5.70 7.32 -8.50
CA ASN A 214 6.84 6.92 -9.33
C ASN A 214 8.08 6.81 -8.43
N LEU A 215 8.57 5.60 -8.18
CA LEU A 215 9.51 5.32 -7.10
C LEU A 215 10.80 4.64 -7.57
N THR A 216 11.89 5.04 -6.94
CA THR A 216 13.17 4.34 -6.94
C THR A 216 13.69 4.29 -5.52
N GLU A 217 14.56 3.34 -5.18
CA GLU A 217 15.03 3.19 -3.80
C GLU A 217 16.55 3.02 -3.74
N VAL A 218 17.16 3.71 -2.77
CA VAL A 218 18.55 3.49 -2.36
C VAL A 218 18.59 2.42 -1.28
N ASN A 219 19.44 1.40 -1.48
CA ASN A 219 19.75 0.42 -0.44
C ASN A 219 20.71 1.06 0.58
N ALA A 220 20.23 1.34 1.79
CA ALA A 220 21.04 1.92 2.85
C ALA A 220 22.09 0.95 3.43
N GLY A 221 21.86 -0.35 3.35
CA GLY A 221 22.73 -1.38 3.93
C GLY A 221 24.12 -1.46 3.27
N ILE A 222 24.24 -0.98 2.03
CA ILE A 222 25.52 -0.98 1.28
C ILE A 222 26.25 0.37 1.32
N ILE A 223 25.75 1.35 2.07
CA ILE A 223 26.35 2.68 2.11
C ILE A 223 27.59 2.67 3.01
N GLU A 224 28.73 3.05 2.41
CA GLU A 224 30.04 3.02 3.05
C GLU A 224 30.63 4.42 3.29
N SER A 225 30.15 5.45 2.57
CA SER A 225 30.60 6.85 2.71
C SER A 225 29.54 7.84 2.21
N GLN A 226 29.71 9.13 2.53
CA GLN A 226 28.88 10.21 1.97
C GLN A 226 28.92 10.23 0.43
N GLU A 227 30.12 10.06 -0.15
CA GLU A 227 30.29 10.02 -1.60
C GLU A 227 29.54 8.85 -2.24
N HIS A 228 29.56 7.67 -1.59
CA HIS A 228 28.80 6.52 -2.06
C HIS A 228 27.29 6.79 -1.97
N PHE A 229 26.80 7.34 -0.87
CA PHE A 229 25.39 7.70 -0.73
C PHE A 229 24.94 8.67 -1.82
N ASN A 230 25.70 9.74 -2.02
CA ASN A 230 25.49 10.74 -3.07
C ASN A 230 25.40 10.10 -4.47
N LYS A 231 26.31 9.17 -4.79
CA LYS A 231 26.33 8.44 -6.06
C LYS A 231 25.07 7.59 -6.24
N LEU A 232 24.66 6.83 -5.22
CA LEU A 232 23.45 6.01 -5.28
C LEU A 232 22.18 6.87 -5.42
N SER A 233 22.09 7.97 -4.67
CA SER A 233 21.00 8.94 -4.78
C SER A 233 20.90 9.55 -6.17
N LYS A 234 22.04 9.89 -6.80
CA LYS A 234 22.09 10.35 -8.19
C LYS A 234 21.54 9.30 -9.15
N VAL A 235 22.00 8.05 -9.06
CA VAL A 235 21.53 6.95 -9.93
C VAL A 235 20.03 6.70 -9.77
N ALA A 236 19.52 6.70 -8.55
CA ALA A 236 18.09 6.53 -8.29
C ALA A 236 17.27 7.68 -8.90
N SER A 237 17.72 8.94 -8.75
CA SER A 237 17.08 10.11 -9.37
C SER A 237 17.09 10.04 -10.90
N PHE A 238 18.19 9.57 -11.50
CA PHE A 238 18.29 9.35 -12.94
C PHE A 238 17.17 8.43 -13.45
N PHE A 239 17.04 7.23 -12.87
CA PHE A 239 16.00 6.27 -13.28
C PHE A 239 14.59 6.78 -12.98
N GLY A 240 14.37 7.38 -11.80
CA GLY A 240 13.07 7.96 -11.47
C GLY A 240 12.66 9.05 -12.46
N THR A 241 13.62 9.85 -12.93
CA THR A 241 13.35 10.92 -13.92
C THR A 241 13.04 10.35 -15.30
N LEU A 242 13.70 9.28 -15.72
CA LEU A 242 13.32 8.57 -16.96
C LEU A 242 11.88 8.03 -16.88
N GLN A 243 11.53 7.40 -15.75
CA GLN A 243 10.18 6.87 -15.51
C GLN A 243 9.12 7.97 -15.52
N ALA A 244 9.45 9.19 -15.08
CA ALA A 244 8.52 10.34 -15.12
C ALA A 244 8.16 10.79 -16.55
N GLY A 245 8.89 10.33 -17.58
CA GLY A 245 8.56 10.56 -18.98
C GLY A 245 7.49 9.62 -19.55
N TYR A 246 7.05 8.60 -18.80
CA TYR A 246 6.04 7.64 -19.26
C TYR A 246 4.63 8.17 -18.97
N THR A 247 4.06 8.90 -19.93
CA THR A 247 2.76 9.57 -19.75
C THR A 247 1.69 9.21 -20.80
N ASP A 248 1.97 8.24 -21.67
CA ASP A 248 0.96 7.71 -22.62
C ASP A 248 0.04 6.69 -21.92
N PHE A 249 -1.18 7.11 -21.61
CA PHE A 249 -2.16 6.33 -20.86
C PHE A 249 -3.41 6.04 -21.71
N HIS A 250 -3.40 4.94 -22.48
CA HIS A 250 -4.41 4.65 -23.50
C HIS A 250 -5.89 4.59 -23.02
N TYR A 251 -6.17 4.08 -21.82
CA TYR A 251 -7.56 3.95 -21.32
C TYR A 251 -8.02 5.12 -20.43
N LEU A 252 -7.09 5.85 -19.84
CA LEU A 252 -7.40 6.86 -18.83
C LEU A 252 -7.77 8.19 -19.48
N ARG A 253 -8.61 8.96 -18.80
CA ARG A 253 -8.95 10.33 -19.23
C ARG A 253 -7.68 11.18 -19.33
N SER A 254 -7.60 12.07 -20.32
CA SER A 254 -6.45 12.96 -20.56
C SER A 254 -6.00 13.80 -19.35
N ILE A 255 -6.88 14.03 -18.38
CA ILE A 255 -6.51 14.68 -17.12
C ILE A 255 -5.42 13.92 -16.35
N TRP A 256 -5.37 12.58 -16.46
CA TRP A 256 -4.33 11.76 -15.83
C TRP A 256 -2.96 12.05 -16.43
N GLN A 257 -2.86 12.08 -17.76
CA GLN A 257 -1.67 12.49 -18.47
C GLN A 257 -1.28 13.93 -18.11
N THR A 258 -2.22 14.86 -18.23
CA THR A 258 -2.01 16.30 -17.96
C THR A 258 -1.48 16.53 -16.55
N ASN A 259 -2.06 15.89 -15.53
CA ASN A 259 -1.64 16.06 -14.15
C ASN A 259 -0.29 15.38 -13.86
N THR A 260 -0.03 14.22 -14.48
CA THR A 260 1.24 13.50 -14.35
C THR A 260 2.38 14.28 -14.99
N GLU A 261 2.20 14.81 -16.19
CA GLU A 261 3.16 15.71 -16.87
C GLU A 261 3.32 17.04 -16.13
N LYS A 262 2.24 17.54 -15.50
CA LYS A 262 2.31 18.77 -14.72
C LYS A 262 3.22 18.64 -13.52
N ASP A 263 3.21 17.50 -12.83
CA ASP A 263 4.01 17.31 -11.62
C ASP A 263 5.32 16.54 -11.87
N SER A 264 5.42 15.76 -12.96
CA SER A 264 6.58 14.90 -13.33
C SER A 264 7.20 14.22 -12.12
N LEU A 265 6.34 13.66 -11.27
CA LEU A 265 6.68 13.29 -9.90
C LEU A 265 7.71 12.17 -9.88
N ILE A 266 8.69 12.27 -8.98
CA ILE A 266 9.59 11.17 -8.64
C ILE A 266 9.66 11.04 -7.11
N GLY A 267 9.93 9.84 -6.64
CA GLY A 267 10.07 9.51 -5.22
C GLY A 267 11.29 8.62 -5.01
N VAL A 268 12.45 9.25 -4.84
CA VAL A 268 13.68 8.57 -4.41
C VAL A 268 13.55 8.24 -2.93
N GLY A 269 13.30 6.96 -2.65
CA GLY A 269 13.23 6.34 -1.35
C GLY A 269 14.59 5.86 -0.84
N ILE A 270 14.62 5.51 0.44
CA ILE A 270 15.74 4.82 1.09
C ILE A 270 15.14 3.65 1.87
N THR A 271 15.60 2.43 1.59
CA THR A 271 15.24 1.23 2.34
C THR A 271 16.42 0.74 3.17
N GLY A 272 16.17 0.04 4.26
CA GLY A 272 17.23 -0.46 5.14
C GLY A 272 17.79 0.59 6.09
N ILE A 273 17.02 1.63 6.42
CA ILE A 273 17.52 2.73 7.26
C ILE A 273 17.99 2.21 8.62
N ALA A 274 17.28 1.23 9.17
CA ALA A 274 17.64 0.62 10.45
C ALA A 274 18.81 -0.37 10.36
N ASN A 275 19.42 -0.60 9.19
CA ASN A 275 20.76 -1.20 9.16
C ASN A 275 21.80 -0.30 9.86
N GLY A 276 21.50 1.00 10.03
CA GLY A 276 22.32 1.95 10.79
C GLY A 276 23.36 2.70 9.94
N ASN A 277 23.79 2.12 8.81
CA ASN A 277 24.81 2.70 7.93
C ASN A 277 24.53 4.15 7.53
N VAL A 278 23.29 4.45 7.12
CA VAL A 278 22.94 5.77 6.55
C VAL A 278 22.81 6.88 7.60
N LEU A 279 22.66 6.53 8.88
CA LEU A 279 22.32 7.47 9.96
C LEU A 279 23.42 8.50 10.25
N LYS A 280 24.67 8.20 9.85
CA LYS A 280 25.84 9.06 10.07
C LYS A 280 26.15 10.02 8.92
N TYR A 281 25.36 10.01 7.85
CA TYR A 281 25.59 10.79 6.64
C TYR A 281 24.61 11.98 6.52
N ASP A 282 25.00 12.97 5.74
CA ASP A 282 24.20 14.15 5.45
C ASP A 282 23.10 13.82 4.42
N LEU A 283 21.88 13.67 4.93
CA LEU A 283 20.67 13.47 4.12
C LEU A 283 20.35 14.68 3.23
N LYS A 284 20.67 15.90 3.67
CA LYS A 284 20.33 17.13 2.93
C LYS A 284 21.21 17.26 1.69
N GLU A 285 22.50 16.91 1.84
CA GLU A 285 23.45 16.89 0.73
C GLU A 285 22.99 15.90 -0.36
N ALA A 286 22.70 14.66 0.03
CA ALA A 286 22.23 13.65 -0.92
C ALA A 286 20.87 14.03 -1.54
N ALA A 287 19.95 14.63 -0.79
CA ALA A 287 18.69 15.14 -1.32
C ALA A 287 18.91 16.25 -2.37
N ALA A 288 19.86 17.16 -2.14
CA ALA A 288 20.21 18.19 -3.12
C ALA A 288 20.72 17.57 -4.44
N ILE A 289 21.52 16.50 -4.35
CA ILE A 289 22.02 15.76 -5.52
C ILE A 289 20.88 15.11 -6.30
N THR A 290 19.88 14.54 -5.62
CA THR A 290 18.69 14.00 -6.32
C THR A 290 17.96 15.08 -7.12
N ILE A 291 17.83 16.30 -6.58
CA ILE A 291 17.18 17.43 -7.26
C ILE A 291 18.00 17.90 -8.47
N GLU A 292 19.32 18.04 -8.30
CA GLU A 292 20.21 18.44 -9.39
C GLU A 292 20.16 17.46 -10.56
N GLU A 293 20.21 16.17 -10.26
CA GLU A 293 20.14 15.13 -11.28
C GLU A 293 18.79 15.08 -11.96
N ASN A 294 17.68 15.22 -11.21
CA ASN A 294 16.35 15.33 -11.80
C ASN A 294 16.27 16.51 -12.77
N LYS A 295 16.78 17.68 -12.38
CA LYS A 295 16.83 18.86 -13.24
C LYS A 295 17.60 18.57 -14.53
N ARG A 296 18.78 17.97 -14.42
CA ARG A 296 19.65 17.66 -15.57
C ARG A 296 18.98 16.69 -16.53
N VAL A 297 18.44 15.58 -16.03
CA VAL A 297 17.84 14.53 -16.87
C VAL A 297 16.52 15.01 -17.47
N ALA A 298 15.68 15.71 -16.71
CA ALA A 298 14.42 16.26 -17.21
C ALA A 298 14.63 17.22 -18.39
N GLU A 299 15.69 18.04 -18.32
CA GLU A 299 16.09 18.94 -19.42
C GLU A 299 16.52 18.16 -20.67
N ILE A 300 17.28 17.07 -20.50
CA ILE A 300 17.74 16.23 -21.62
C ILE A 300 16.55 15.54 -22.33
N ILE A 301 15.59 15.01 -21.57
CA ILE A 301 14.45 14.26 -22.14
C ILE A 301 13.22 15.15 -22.44
N GLY A 302 13.32 16.45 -22.17
CA GLY A 302 12.27 17.42 -22.52
C GLY A 302 11.00 17.38 -21.65
N ILE A 303 11.09 16.92 -20.39
CA ILE A 303 9.96 16.92 -19.44
C ILE A 303 10.10 18.03 -18.38
N ARG A 304 9.05 18.25 -17.58
CA ARG A 304 9.13 19.19 -16.47
C ARG A 304 10.00 18.61 -15.34
N LYS A 305 10.62 19.51 -14.58
CA LYS A 305 11.24 19.14 -13.30
C LYS A 305 10.17 18.65 -12.33
N ALA A 306 10.53 17.65 -11.54
CA ALA A 306 9.62 17.04 -10.59
C ALA A 306 9.12 18.07 -9.57
N ALA A 307 7.86 17.96 -9.17
CA ALA A 307 7.29 18.80 -8.12
C ALA A 307 7.84 18.42 -6.73
N ARG A 308 8.09 17.12 -6.53
CA ARG A 308 8.76 16.52 -5.36
C ARG A 308 9.67 15.40 -5.87
N VAL A 309 10.76 15.17 -5.14
CA VAL A 309 11.84 14.27 -5.58
C VAL A 309 12.08 13.11 -4.62
N THR A 310 11.98 13.34 -3.32
CA THR A 310 12.37 12.36 -2.28
C THR A 310 11.15 11.88 -1.50
N THR A 311 11.18 10.65 -1.02
CA THR A 311 10.14 10.05 -0.15
C THR A 311 10.76 8.98 0.75
N ILE A 312 9.98 8.32 1.62
CA ILE A 312 10.33 7.01 2.20
C ILE A 312 9.09 6.12 2.18
N LYS A 313 9.17 5.00 1.46
CA LYS A 313 8.15 3.95 1.34
C LYS A 313 8.39 2.86 2.40
N PRO A 314 7.36 2.13 2.88
CA PRO A 314 7.57 0.89 3.61
C PRO A 314 7.83 -0.24 2.60
N SER A 315 9.08 -0.71 2.54
CA SER A 315 9.59 -1.50 1.41
C SER A 315 9.68 -2.99 1.71
N GLY A 316 8.57 -3.60 2.12
CA GLY A 316 8.49 -4.99 2.61
C GLY A 316 9.16 -6.02 1.67
N THR A 317 8.65 -6.18 0.45
CA THR A 317 9.21 -7.16 -0.52
C THR A 317 10.61 -6.76 -1.00
N THR A 318 10.80 -5.49 -1.36
CA THR A 318 12.07 -5.00 -1.90
C THR A 318 13.21 -5.21 -0.92
N SER A 319 12.98 -4.97 0.38
CA SER A 319 13.99 -5.14 1.43
C SER A 319 14.41 -6.59 1.60
N CYS A 320 13.55 -7.57 1.30
CA CYS A 320 13.92 -8.98 1.24
C CYS A 320 14.97 -9.23 0.17
N VAL A 321 14.73 -8.72 -1.04
CA VAL A 321 15.56 -8.95 -2.22
C VAL A 321 16.96 -8.38 -2.01
N VAL A 322 17.06 -7.24 -1.32
CA VAL A 322 18.32 -6.55 -1.08
C VAL A 322 18.91 -6.78 0.32
N GLY A 323 18.30 -7.64 1.13
CA GLY A 323 18.80 -8.06 2.44
C GLY A 323 18.88 -6.94 3.50
N THR A 324 17.83 -6.13 3.64
CA THR A 324 17.80 -5.01 4.60
C THR A 324 16.55 -4.96 5.47
N SER A 325 16.52 -4.07 6.46
CA SER A 325 15.26 -3.64 7.07
C SER A 325 14.33 -2.97 6.05
N SER A 326 13.03 -2.95 6.35
CA SER A 326 12.00 -2.38 5.47
C SER A 326 11.92 -0.86 5.64
N GLY A 327 12.25 -0.09 4.61
CA GLY A 327 12.09 1.38 4.63
C GLY A 327 12.77 2.03 5.84
N ILE A 328 11.95 2.62 6.72
CA ILE A 328 12.33 3.32 7.97
C ILE A 328 12.35 2.41 9.21
N HIS A 329 11.76 1.21 9.13
CA HIS A 329 11.50 0.34 10.27
C HIS A 329 12.74 -0.42 10.75
N ALA A 330 12.75 -0.73 12.05
CA ALA A 330 13.75 -1.56 12.71
C ALA A 330 13.74 -3.00 12.17
N TRP A 331 14.85 -3.71 12.38
CA TRP A 331 14.87 -5.16 12.19
C TRP A 331 14.01 -5.84 13.25
N HIS A 332 13.38 -6.97 12.91
CA HIS A 332 12.47 -7.65 13.83
C HIS A 332 13.16 -8.12 15.12
N SER A 333 14.34 -8.72 15.00
CA SER A 333 15.25 -9.07 16.11
C SER A 333 16.64 -9.37 15.54
N LYS A 334 17.65 -9.59 16.41
CA LYS A 334 19.00 -9.97 15.99
C LYS A 334 19.02 -11.29 15.22
N TYR A 335 18.27 -12.30 15.67
CA TYR A 335 18.08 -13.58 14.97
C TYR A 335 16.60 -13.93 14.94
N TYR A 336 16.09 -14.25 13.76
CA TYR A 336 14.69 -14.64 13.60
C TYR A 336 14.53 -15.51 12.34
N ILE A 337 13.43 -16.25 12.31
CA ILE A 337 12.97 -16.99 11.14
C ILE A 337 11.97 -16.13 10.41
N ARG A 338 12.17 -15.93 9.11
CA ARG A 338 11.18 -15.32 8.24
C ARG A 338 10.39 -16.42 7.53
N ASN A 339 9.10 -16.48 7.81
CA ASN A 339 8.20 -17.48 7.26
C ASN A 339 7.56 -16.97 5.96
N ILE A 340 7.75 -17.72 4.88
CA ILE A 340 7.11 -17.48 3.58
C ILE A 340 5.98 -18.50 3.43
N GLN A 341 4.74 -18.05 3.31
CA GLN A 341 3.60 -18.95 3.17
C GLN A 341 3.49 -19.48 1.74
N CYS A 342 3.24 -20.79 1.60
CA CYS A 342 2.91 -21.45 0.34
C CYS A 342 1.74 -22.42 0.53
N LYS A 343 1.16 -22.91 -0.56
CA LYS A 343 0.04 -23.84 -0.51
C LYS A 343 0.53 -25.27 -0.46
N VAL A 344 -0.08 -26.10 0.38
CA VAL A 344 0.24 -27.53 0.41
C VAL A 344 -0.05 -28.15 -0.96
N GLY A 345 0.97 -28.77 -1.55
CA GLY A 345 0.92 -29.43 -2.85
C GLY A 345 1.33 -28.57 -4.04
N ASP A 346 1.63 -27.28 -3.85
CA ASP A 346 2.24 -26.47 -4.92
C ASP A 346 3.72 -26.86 -5.16
N ASP A 347 4.30 -26.38 -6.26
CA ASP A 347 5.64 -26.77 -6.69
C ASP A 347 6.72 -26.34 -5.67
N LEU A 348 6.50 -25.20 -5.02
CA LEU A 348 7.38 -24.69 -3.96
C LEU A 348 7.32 -25.60 -2.72
N TYR A 349 6.12 -25.97 -2.27
CA TYR A 349 5.89 -26.91 -1.18
C TYR A 349 6.52 -28.27 -1.48
N ASN A 350 6.27 -28.83 -2.67
CA ASN A 350 6.77 -30.15 -3.05
C ASN A 350 8.30 -30.17 -3.06
N PHE A 351 8.92 -29.15 -3.64
CA PHE A 351 10.37 -28.99 -3.66
C PHE A 351 10.96 -28.91 -2.24
N PHE A 352 10.46 -28.00 -1.40
CA PHE A 352 10.98 -27.83 -0.05
C PHE A 352 10.67 -29.03 0.84
N LYS A 353 9.52 -29.70 0.68
CA LYS A 353 9.20 -30.93 1.43
C LYS A 353 10.15 -32.07 1.09
N GLU A 354 10.48 -32.24 -0.19
CA GLU A 354 11.36 -33.33 -0.64
C GLU A 354 12.84 -33.04 -0.32
N LYS A 355 13.31 -31.84 -0.67
CA LYS A 355 14.74 -31.49 -0.61
C LYS A 355 15.14 -30.81 0.69
N HIS A 356 14.24 -30.04 1.30
CA HIS A 356 14.52 -29.20 2.47
C HIS A 356 13.51 -29.36 3.62
N PRO A 357 13.24 -30.59 4.10
CA PRO A 357 12.18 -30.85 5.10
C PRO A 357 12.41 -30.12 6.43
N LYS A 358 13.63 -29.65 6.73
CA LYS A 358 13.92 -28.82 7.92
C LYS A 358 13.44 -27.37 7.80
N LEU A 359 13.19 -26.87 6.59
CA LEU A 359 12.81 -25.48 6.35
C LEU A 359 11.30 -25.30 6.17
N ILE A 360 10.52 -26.37 6.06
CA ILE A 360 9.09 -26.28 5.74
C ILE A 360 8.22 -26.89 6.83
N THR A 361 7.14 -26.20 7.20
CA THR A 361 6.20 -26.63 8.25
C THR A 361 4.77 -26.37 7.79
N ILE A 362 3.89 -27.38 7.91
CA ILE A 362 2.45 -27.20 7.67
C ILE A 362 1.88 -26.35 8.81
N MET A 363 1.05 -25.35 8.47
CA MET A 363 0.47 -24.45 9.48
C MET A 363 -0.61 -25.17 10.29
N GLU A 364 -0.55 -25.05 11.62
CA GLU A 364 -1.47 -25.74 12.54
C GLU A 364 -2.93 -25.30 12.32
N TYR A 365 -3.16 -24.00 12.08
CA TYR A 365 -4.50 -23.41 11.93
C TYR A 365 -4.97 -23.30 10.47
N SER A 366 -4.14 -23.71 9.51
CA SER A 366 -4.49 -23.74 8.09
C SER A 366 -3.78 -24.91 7.43
N PRO A 367 -4.32 -26.14 7.54
CA PRO A 367 -3.63 -27.35 7.08
C PRO A 367 -3.43 -27.41 5.56
N ASP A 368 -4.13 -26.57 4.79
CA ASP A 368 -3.94 -26.39 3.35
C ASP A 368 -2.75 -25.45 3.03
N SER A 369 -2.12 -24.87 4.05
CA SER A 369 -0.98 -23.96 3.93
C SER A 369 0.25 -24.50 4.65
N ALA A 370 1.42 -24.13 4.15
CA ALA A 370 2.70 -24.36 4.79
C ALA A 370 3.52 -23.07 4.84
N VAL A 371 4.48 -23.00 5.75
CA VAL A 371 5.48 -21.93 5.80
C VAL A 371 6.87 -22.47 5.55
N ILE A 372 7.63 -21.75 4.75
CA ILE A 372 9.05 -21.96 4.53
C ILE A 372 9.80 -20.95 5.41
N GLY A 373 10.46 -21.45 6.45
CA GLY A 373 11.19 -20.66 7.42
C GLY A 373 12.64 -20.47 6.99
N ILE A 374 13.00 -19.24 6.61
CA ILE A 374 14.37 -18.88 6.26
C ILE A 374 15.01 -18.14 7.45
N PRO A 375 16.14 -18.62 8.00
CA PRO A 375 16.84 -17.93 9.08
C PRO A 375 17.39 -16.58 8.60
N GLN A 376 17.28 -15.56 9.45
CA GLN A 376 17.75 -14.20 9.21
C GLN A 376 18.61 -13.74 10.38
N GLU A 377 19.63 -12.94 10.08
CA GLU A 377 20.47 -12.26 11.06
C GLU A 377 20.51 -10.76 10.73
N ALA A 378 20.17 -9.91 11.71
CA ALA A 378 20.32 -8.47 11.58
C ALA A 378 21.81 -8.06 11.65
N PRO A 379 22.26 -7.03 10.92
CA PRO A 379 23.62 -6.49 11.01
C PRO A 379 24.02 -6.09 12.44
N GLU A 380 25.32 -6.07 12.74
CA GLU A 380 25.85 -5.78 14.09
C GLU A 380 25.45 -4.41 14.64
N HIS A 381 25.30 -3.40 13.78
CA HIS A 381 24.91 -2.03 14.17
C HIS A 381 23.46 -1.70 13.82
N ALA A 382 22.64 -2.72 13.59
CA ALA A 382 21.24 -2.54 13.26
C ALA A 382 20.43 -2.05 14.47
N ILE A 383 19.39 -1.28 14.20
CA ILE A 383 18.35 -0.97 15.17
C ILE A 383 17.37 -2.13 15.17
N LEU A 384 17.15 -2.70 16.36
CA LEU A 384 16.26 -3.83 16.58
C LEU A 384 14.95 -3.35 17.21
N ARG A 385 13.85 -4.04 16.91
CA ARG A 385 12.51 -3.68 17.37
C ARG A 385 12.37 -3.79 18.88
N GLU A 386 13.05 -4.74 19.51
CA GLU A 386 13.07 -4.94 20.96
C GLU A 386 13.73 -3.79 21.73
N ASP A 387 14.67 -3.09 21.09
CA ASP A 387 15.45 -2.00 21.68
C ASP A 387 14.86 -0.61 21.34
N GLU A 388 13.75 -0.56 20.62
CA GLU A 388 13.13 0.67 20.10
C GLU A 388 11.77 0.93 20.78
N THR A 389 11.58 2.17 21.25
CA THR A 389 10.25 2.66 21.65
C THR A 389 9.50 3.23 20.45
N ALA A 390 8.18 3.39 20.57
CA ALA A 390 7.39 4.07 19.54
C ALA A 390 7.90 5.51 19.29
N LEU A 391 8.35 6.20 20.34
CA LEU A 391 8.90 7.55 20.24
C LEU A 391 10.25 7.59 19.52
N ASP A 392 11.13 6.60 19.71
CA ASP A 392 12.41 6.52 19.01
C ASP A 392 12.21 6.40 17.49
N LEU A 393 11.29 5.53 17.06
CA LEU A 393 10.89 5.42 15.66
C LEU A 393 10.32 6.75 15.14
N LEU A 394 9.46 7.41 15.91
CA LEU A 394 8.90 8.71 15.54
C LEU A 394 9.98 9.80 15.39
N GLN A 395 11.00 9.82 16.26
CA GLN A 395 12.13 10.75 16.09
C GLN A 395 12.93 10.44 14.83
N ARG A 396 13.15 9.16 14.52
CA ARG A 396 13.77 8.75 13.25
C ARG A 396 12.93 9.19 12.05
N VAL A 397 11.62 8.96 12.08
CA VAL A 397 10.66 9.43 11.05
C VAL A 397 10.76 10.94 10.86
N LYS A 398 10.74 11.73 11.94
CA LYS A 398 10.87 13.19 11.86
C LYS A 398 12.22 13.63 11.29
N ASN A 399 13.32 12.99 11.70
CA ASN A 399 14.64 13.29 11.16
C ASN A 399 14.68 13.13 9.64
N PHE A 400 14.22 11.98 9.13
CA PHE A 400 14.14 11.74 7.68
C PHE A 400 13.12 12.63 6.98
N ASN A 401 12.01 12.95 7.62
CA ASN A 401 11.04 13.87 7.03
C ASN A 401 11.64 15.27 6.85
N LEU A 402 12.30 15.81 7.88
CA LEU A 402 12.91 17.15 7.85
C LEU A 402 14.14 17.25 6.93
N ASN A 403 14.97 16.21 6.91
CA ASN A 403 16.30 16.27 6.29
C ASN A 403 16.39 15.56 4.93
N TRP A 404 15.48 14.64 4.62
CA TRP A 404 15.38 14.00 3.30
C TRP A 404 14.12 14.48 2.56
N VAL A 405 12.94 14.13 3.06
CA VAL A 405 11.67 14.30 2.35
C VAL A 405 11.32 15.77 2.06
N LYS A 406 11.39 16.64 3.06
CA LYS A 406 11.15 18.08 2.90
C LYS A 406 12.21 18.75 2.04
N LYS A 407 13.44 18.21 1.99
CA LYS A 407 14.52 18.77 1.17
C LYS A 407 14.32 18.48 -0.31
N GLY A 408 13.71 17.35 -0.68
CA GLY A 408 13.28 17.09 -2.06
C GLY A 408 11.93 17.69 -2.44
N HIS A 409 11.30 18.54 -1.62
CA HIS A 409 10.07 19.23 -2.00
C HIS A 409 10.38 20.53 -2.75
N ILE A 410 9.99 20.61 -4.03
CA ILE A 410 10.23 21.78 -4.88
C ILE A 410 9.00 22.69 -4.94
N ARG A 411 7.81 22.10 -5.18
CA ARG A 411 6.54 22.83 -5.26
C ARG A 411 5.34 21.92 -4.98
N GLY A 412 4.22 22.57 -4.67
CA GLY A 412 2.96 21.91 -4.36
C GLY A 412 2.51 22.22 -2.93
N PRO A 413 1.28 21.85 -2.56
CA PRO A 413 0.76 22.16 -1.23
C PRO A 413 1.36 21.26 -0.14
N ASN A 414 1.70 20.02 -0.48
CA ASN A 414 2.23 19.02 0.44
C ASN A 414 3.57 18.49 -0.10
N SER A 415 4.53 18.26 0.80
CA SER A 415 5.68 17.41 0.52
C SER A 415 5.21 15.97 0.32
N ASN A 416 6.10 15.09 -0.16
CA ASN A 416 5.93 13.66 0.10
C ASN A 416 6.04 13.37 1.61
N ASN A 417 6.06 12.11 2.00
CA ASN A 417 6.02 11.69 3.39
C ASN A 417 7.03 10.57 3.69
N VAL A 418 7.27 10.36 4.98
CA VAL A 418 7.85 9.10 5.47
C VAL A 418 6.68 8.22 5.87
N SER A 419 6.43 7.17 5.10
CA SER A 419 5.42 6.19 5.47
C SER A 419 5.94 5.26 6.56
N ALA A 420 5.20 5.19 7.65
CA ALA A 420 5.52 4.32 8.77
C ALA A 420 4.25 3.83 9.47
N THR A 421 4.28 2.56 9.88
CA THR A 421 3.42 2.02 10.93
C THR A 421 4.14 2.15 12.26
N ILE A 422 3.48 2.76 13.25
CA ILE A 422 4.00 2.98 14.60
C ILE A 422 3.25 2.02 15.53
N SER A 423 3.92 0.95 15.96
CA SER A 423 3.35 0.01 16.92
C SER A 423 3.54 0.53 18.34
N CYS A 424 2.44 0.78 19.06
CA CYS A 424 2.47 1.38 20.40
C CYS A 424 2.11 0.35 21.47
N LYS A 425 2.95 0.26 22.51
CA LYS A 425 2.63 -0.46 23.74
C LYS A 425 1.57 0.33 24.53
N PRO A 426 0.79 -0.31 25.42
CA PRO A 426 -0.30 0.35 26.14
C PRO A 426 0.09 1.65 26.86
N HIS A 427 1.31 1.74 27.40
CA HIS A 427 1.78 2.93 28.13
C HIS A 427 2.31 4.06 27.23
N GLU A 428 2.53 3.81 25.92
CA GLU A 428 3.13 4.78 24.98
C GLU A 428 2.09 5.68 24.28
N TRP A 429 0.82 5.27 24.25
CA TRP A 429 -0.23 5.92 23.45
C TRP A 429 -0.41 7.41 23.74
N TYR A 430 -0.31 7.82 25.01
CA TYR A 430 -0.44 9.22 25.40
C TYR A 430 0.69 10.07 24.80
N GLU A 431 1.95 9.64 25.00
CA GLU A 431 3.12 10.38 24.53
C GLU A 431 3.20 10.41 23.00
N VAL A 432 2.79 9.33 22.34
CA VAL A 432 2.67 9.26 20.88
C VAL A 432 1.64 10.26 20.35
N GLY A 433 0.47 10.37 21.00
CA GLY A 433 -0.56 11.35 20.64
C GLY A 433 -0.08 12.80 20.79
N GLU A 434 0.60 13.11 21.90
CA GLU A 434 1.23 14.42 22.11
C GLU A 434 2.28 14.70 21.02
N TRP A 435 3.14 13.73 20.73
CA TRP A 435 4.15 13.86 19.68
C TRP A 435 3.52 14.14 18.32
N MET A 436 2.47 13.42 17.94
CA MET A 436 1.78 13.61 16.66
C MET A 436 1.18 15.01 16.54
N TRP A 437 0.60 15.54 17.62
CA TRP A 437 0.08 16.91 17.64
C TRP A 437 1.18 17.96 17.50
N ASP A 438 2.26 17.82 18.28
CA ASP A 438 3.37 18.77 18.30
C ASP A 438 4.12 18.78 16.96
N ASN A 439 4.14 17.63 16.29
CA ASN A 439 4.83 17.44 15.01
C ASN A 439 3.88 17.46 13.81
N LYS A 440 2.61 17.89 13.96
CA LYS A 440 1.63 17.97 12.86
C LYS A 440 2.03 18.84 11.67
N ASN A 441 3.16 19.56 11.72
CA ASN A 441 3.70 20.31 10.58
C ASN A 441 4.88 19.59 9.89
N ASN A 442 5.23 18.38 10.36
CA ASN A 442 6.45 17.66 10.00
C ASN A 442 6.21 16.29 9.35
N PHE A 443 4.97 15.87 9.12
CA PHE A 443 4.63 14.62 8.41
C PHE A 443 3.23 14.72 7.80
N ASN A 444 2.89 13.94 6.77
CA ASN A 444 1.54 13.94 6.19
C ASN A 444 0.61 12.95 6.87
N GLY A 445 0.97 11.66 6.89
CA GLY A 445 0.19 10.67 7.61
C GLY A 445 1.08 9.62 8.25
N LEU A 446 0.57 9.03 9.32
CA LEU A 446 1.17 7.90 10.02
C LEU A 446 0.05 6.93 10.34
N SER A 447 0.36 5.64 10.27
CA SER A 447 -0.51 4.58 10.79
C SER A 447 -0.01 4.25 12.19
N VAL A 448 -0.89 4.30 13.19
CA VAL A 448 -0.53 3.95 14.57
C VAL A 448 -1.38 2.77 14.98
N MET A 449 -0.74 1.70 15.45
CA MET A 449 -1.41 0.44 15.76
C MET A 449 -1.01 -0.07 17.15
N PRO A 450 -1.84 -0.86 17.81
CA PRO A 450 -1.44 -1.58 19.02
C PRO A 450 -0.26 -2.51 18.75
N TYR A 451 0.66 -2.61 19.71
CA TYR A 451 1.73 -3.61 19.67
C TYR A 451 1.17 -4.97 20.12
N ASP A 452 1.04 -5.92 19.19
CA ASP A 452 0.36 -7.22 19.42
C ASP A 452 1.24 -8.30 20.09
N GLY A 453 2.52 -8.02 20.38
CA GLY A 453 3.37 -8.93 21.17
C GLY A 453 3.76 -10.27 20.53
N GLY A 454 3.00 -10.74 19.53
CA GLY A 454 3.11 -12.07 18.94
C GLY A 454 2.60 -13.15 19.91
N SER A 455 1.70 -14.01 19.45
CA SER A 455 1.22 -15.17 20.24
C SER A 455 0.96 -16.41 19.40
N TYR A 456 1.09 -16.31 18.07
CA TYR A 456 0.80 -17.38 17.15
C TYR A 456 2.06 -18.15 16.77
N LYS A 457 1.91 -19.46 16.54
CA LYS A 457 2.95 -20.25 15.89
C LYS A 457 2.98 -19.92 14.39
N ASN A 458 4.16 -20.03 13.77
CA ASN A 458 4.37 -19.76 12.34
C ASN A 458 4.06 -18.30 11.94
N GLU A 459 4.34 -17.34 12.83
CA GLU A 459 4.25 -15.92 12.51
C GLU A 459 5.22 -15.57 11.36
N PRO A 460 4.88 -14.60 10.50
CA PRO A 460 5.73 -14.12 9.41
C PRO A 460 7.17 -13.83 9.85
N PHE A 461 7.34 -13.34 11.08
CA PHE A 461 8.62 -13.17 11.75
C PHE A 461 8.57 -13.88 13.10
N GLN A 462 9.50 -14.80 13.33
CA GLN A 462 9.57 -15.57 14.57
C GLN A 462 10.97 -15.48 15.16
N VAL A 463 11.12 -14.81 16.31
CA VAL A 463 12.39 -14.73 17.04
C VAL A 463 12.94 -16.13 17.31
N CYS A 464 14.24 -16.33 17.10
CA CYS A 464 14.93 -17.58 17.38
C CYS A 464 16.24 -17.35 18.12
N SER A 465 16.79 -18.41 18.73
CA SER A 465 18.10 -18.33 19.35
C SER A 465 19.21 -18.35 18.31
N LYS A 466 20.40 -17.87 18.67
CA LYS A 466 21.58 -17.95 17.81
C LYS A 466 21.89 -19.40 17.41
N GLU A 467 21.72 -20.34 18.33
CA GLU A 467 21.96 -21.76 18.07
C GLU A 467 21.00 -22.30 17.00
N THR A 468 19.71 -21.95 17.07
CA THR A 468 18.73 -22.33 16.04
C THR A 468 19.07 -21.70 14.70
N HIS A 469 19.43 -20.41 14.68
CA HIS A 469 19.86 -19.72 13.47
C HIS A 469 21.07 -20.42 12.83
N ASP A 470 22.12 -20.66 13.61
CA ASP A 470 23.38 -21.24 13.14
C ASP A 470 23.19 -22.69 12.67
N GLU A 471 22.31 -23.47 13.31
CA GLU A 471 21.95 -24.83 12.84
C GLU A 471 21.28 -24.78 11.46
N LEU A 472 20.30 -23.89 11.26
CA LEU A 472 19.59 -23.76 9.99
C LEU A 472 20.48 -23.21 8.88
N MET A 473 21.36 -22.25 9.20
CA MET A 473 22.35 -21.72 8.26
C MET A 473 23.34 -22.81 7.84
N LYS A 474 23.84 -23.62 8.78
CA LYS A 474 24.68 -24.78 8.48
C LYS A 474 23.94 -25.77 7.58
N TYR A 475 22.69 -26.08 7.88
CA TYR A 475 21.85 -26.96 7.07
C TYR A 475 21.72 -26.45 5.63
N ILE A 476 21.43 -25.16 5.43
CA ILE A 476 21.35 -24.54 4.10
C ILE A 476 22.69 -24.59 3.38
N GLY A 477 23.80 -24.36 4.10
CA GLY A 477 25.15 -24.45 3.54
C GLY A 477 25.50 -25.86 3.04
N GLU A 478 25.09 -26.89 3.78
CA GLU A 478 25.28 -28.31 3.42
C GLU A 478 24.27 -28.79 2.36
N ASN A 479 23.10 -28.15 2.28
CA ASN A 479 21.98 -28.52 1.40
C ASN A 479 21.55 -27.29 0.59
N GLN A 480 22.41 -26.81 -0.30
CA GLN A 480 22.07 -25.65 -1.13
C GLN A 480 20.89 -25.99 -2.05
N PHE A 481 19.84 -25.17 -2.02
CA PHE A 481 18.78 -25.21 -3.01
C PHE A 481 19.05 -24.24 -4.16
N LYS A 482 18.71 -24.68 -5.37
CA LYS A 482 18.65 -23.82 -6.55
C LYS A 482 17.19 -23.67 -6.93
N LEU A 483 16.67 -22.44 -6.87
CA LEU A 483 15.29 -22.16 -7.27
C LEU A 483 15.03 -22.53 -8.74
N THR A 484 16.07 -22.63 -9.59
CA THR A 484 15.96 -23.12 -10.98
C THR A 484 15.58 -24.60 -11.09
N GLU A 485 15.67 -25.38 -10.01
CA GLU A 485 15.23 -26.78 -9.97
C GLU A 485 13.72 -26.91 -9.70
N ILE A 486 13.06 -25.80 -9.33
CA ILE A 486 11.61 -25.73 -9.22
C ILE A 486 11.07 -25.57 -10.65
N ILE A 487 10.48 -26.64 -11.18
CA ILE A 487 9.91 -26.67 -12.53
C ILE A 487 8.40 -26.56 -12.40
N GLU A 488 7.87 -25.39 -12.77
CA GLU A 488 6.42 -25.19 -12.91
C GLU A 488 5.99 -25.58 -14.33
N GLU A 489 5.39 -26.77 -14.48
CA GLU A 489 4.76 -27.14 -15.76
C GLU A 489 3.47 -26.33 -16.00
N ILE A 490 2.79 -25.96 -14.91
CA ILE A 490 1.58 -25.15 -14.87
C ILE A 490 1.64 -24.27 -13.62
N ASP A 491 1.66 -22.94 -13.79
CA ASP A 491 1.60 -22.00 -12.67
C ASP A 491 0.27 -22.17 -11.89
N ASN A 492 0.36 -22.76 -10.71
CA ASN A 492 -0.76 -22.97 -9.79
C ASN A 492 -0.70 -22.05 -8.56
N THR A 493 0.15 -21.01 -8.62
CA THR A 493 0.39 -20.11 -7.51
C THR A 493 -0.87 -19.30 -7.19
N ASP A 494 -1.36 -19.46 -5.96
CA ASP A 494 -2.51 -18.72 -5.45
C ASP A 494 -2.03 -17.78 -4.33
N VAL A 495 -1.73 -16.53 -4.68
CA VAL A 495 -1.25 -15.49 -3.74
C VAL A 495 -2.43 -14.72 -3.12
N ALA A 496 -3.66 -15.24 -3.23
CA ALA A 496 -4.88 -14.48 -2.96
C ALA A 496 -5.22 -14.26 -1.48
N SER A 497 -4.40 -14.68 -0.50
CA SER A 497 -4.79 -14.67 0.92
C SER A 497 -4.33 -13.46 1.75
N GLU A 498 -3.44 -12.59 1.30
CA GLU A 498 -2.85 -11.58 2.20
C GLU A 498 -3.69 -10.29 2.34
N LEU A 499 -3.69 -9.71 3.55
CA LEU A 499 -4.29 -8.42 3.90
C LEU A 499 -3.32 -7.29 3.54
N ALA A 500 -3.83 -6.15 3.05
CA ALA A 500 -2.99 -5.05 2.57
C ALA A 500 -2.14 -4.38 3.66
N CYS A 501 -2.64 -4.35 4.90
CA CYS A 501 -1.93 -3.92 6.11
C CYS A 501 -2.49 -4.74 7.28
N GLY A 502 -1.67 -5.58 7.92
CA GLY A 502 -2.06 -6.32 9.13
C GLY A 502 -1.52 -5.67 10.40
N PRO A 503 -1.83 -6.22 11.60
CA PRO A 503 -1.22 -5.82 12.88
C PRO A 503 0.32 -5.85 12.87
N GLN A 504 0.91 -6.61 11.94
CA GLN A 504 2.35 -6.72 11.72
C GLN A 504 2.89 -5.71 10.68
N GLY A 505 2.10 -4.71 10.27
CA GLY A 505 2.51 -3.65 9.34
C GLY A 505 2.40 -4.01 7.85
N CYS A 506 2.94 -3.13 6.99
CA CYS A 506 3.01 -3.30 5.53
C CYS A 506 4.15 -4.24 5.07
N GLU A 507 4.76 -5.01 5.98
CA GLU A 507 5.96 -5.81 5.69
C GLU A 507 5.67 -7.13 4.95
N ILE A 508 4.39 -7.47 4.85
CA ILE A 508 3.86 -8.64 4.13
C ILE A 508 3.16 -8.09 2.88
N LEU A 509 3.90 -7.96 1.79
CA LEU A 509 3.39 -7.53 0.48
C LEU A 509 4.17 -8.12 -0.69
#